data_AF-A0A327TPC9-F1
#
_entry.id   AF-A0A327TPC9-F1
#
_cell.length_a   1.000
_cell.length_b   1.000
_cell.length_c   1.000
_cell.angle_alpha   90.00
_cell.angle_beta   90.00
_cell.angle_gamma   90.00
#
_symmetry.space_group_name_H-M   'P 1'
#
loop_
_entity.id
_entity.type
_entity.pdbx_description
1 polymer ?
#
loop_
_entity_poly.entity_id
_entity_poly.type
_entity_poly.pdbx_seq_one_letter_code
_entity_poly.pdbx_strand_id
1 'polypeptide(L)' 'MTTRAILVERGRLSRDAEDRLWLTPVGERARVDLARNAPAIRAALHAGIDDADYVTTVKVLQRLIRNAGGTVA' A
#
# COMPACT_ATOMS: atom_id res chain seq x y z
N MET A 1 -3.96 -13.03 15.03
CA MET A 1 -4.63 -11.71 14.95
C MET A 1 -4.41 -11.13 13.56
N THR A 2 -5.48 -10.93 12.80
CA THR A 2 -5.42 -10.39 11.42
C THR A 2 -5.20 -8.88 11.46
N THR A 3 -4.36 -8.33 10.58
CA THR A 3 -3.97 -6.91 10.53
C THR A 3 -5.15 -5.92 10.54
N ARG A 4 -6.30 -6.32 9.99
CA ARG A 4 -7.57 -5.55 10.02
C ARG A 4 -8.06 -5.25 11.43
N ALA A 5 -8.01 -6.23 12.34
CA ALA A 5 -8.51 -6.08 13.71
C ALA A 5 -7.72 -5.01 14.48
N ILE A 6 -6.39 -5.01 14.31
CA ILE A 6 -5.48 -4.06 14.96
C ILE A 6 -5.74 -2.62 14.48
N LEU A 7 -6.06 -2.43 13.20
CA LEU A 7 -6.31 -1.10 12.65
C LEU A 7 -7.66 -0.52 13.09
N VAL A 8 -8.66 -1.38 13.30
CA VAL A 8 -9.95 -0.99 13.88
C VAL A 8 -9.79 -0.65 15.36
N GLU A 9 -9.09 -1.49 16.13
CA GLU A 9 -8.81 -1.28 17.55
C GLU A 9 -8.02 0.02 17.81
N ARG A 10 -7.08 0.35 16.90
CA ARG A 10 -6.33 1.62 16.94
C ARG A 10 -7.13 2.84 16.46
N GLY A 11 -8.43 2.67 16.18
CA GLY A 11 -9.31 3.74 15.69
C GLY A 11 -8.91 4.31 14.33
N ARG A 12 -8.08 3.61 13.55
CA ARG A 12 -7.61 4.05 12.22
C ARG A 12 -8.56 3.63 11.10
N LEU A 13 -9.36 2.59 11.34
CA LEU A 13 -10.41 2.14 10.43
C LEU A 13 -11.75 2.06 11.18
N SER A 14 -12.83 2.46 10.51
CA SER A 14 -14.21 2.20 10.92
C SER A 14 -14.88 1.25 9.94
N ARG A 15 -15.96 0.60 10.38
CA ARG A 15 -16.85 -0.21 9.52
C ARG A 15 -18.16 0.54 9.34
N ASP A 16 -18.71 0.52 8.13
CA ASP A 16 -20.08 0.96 7.89
C ASP A 16 -21.09 -0.18 8.11
N ALA A 17 -22.36 0.10 7.83
CA ALA A 17 -23.46 -0.85 7.98
C ALA A 17 -23.35 -2.06 7.02
N GLU A 18 -22.56 -1.96 5.94
CA GLU A 18 -22.32 -3.03 4.97
C GLU A 18 -20.95 -3.73 5.18
N ASP A 19 -20.34 -3.58 6.35
CA ASP A 19 -19.00 -4.10 6.74
C ASP A 19 -17.82 -3.57 5.89
N ARG A 20 -18.02 -2.51 5.11
CA ARG A 20 -16.94 -1.87 4.36
C ARG A 20 -16.04 -1.08 5.29
N LEU A 21 -14.75 -1.08 4.99
CA LEU A 21 -13.75 -0.37 5.79
C LEU A 21 -13.52 1.04 5.26
N TRP A 22 -13.56 1.99 6.19
CA TRP A 22 -13.31 3.40 5.92
C TRP A 22 -12.16 3.92 6.77
N LEU A 23 -11.34 4.81 6.22
CA LEU A 23 -10.35 5.54 7.01
C LEU A 23 -11.06 6.54 7.92
N THR A 24 -10.72 6.51 9.21
CA THR A 24 -11.13 7.58 10.13
C THR A 24 -10.23 8.81 9.93
N PRO A 25 -10.55 9.98 10.50
CA PRO A 25 -9.64 11.12 10.52
C PRO A 25 -8.27 10.82 11.16
N VAL A 26 -8.21 9.86 12.10
CA VAL A 26 -6.95 9.39 12.69
C VAL A 26 -6.19 8.49 11.72
N GLY A 27 -6.92 7.61 11.01
CA GLY A 27 -6.36 6.78 9.94
C GLY A 27 -5.80 7.63 8.79
N GLU A 28 -6.52 8.65 8.36
CA GLU A 28 -6.08 9.53 7.27
C GLU A 28 -4.84 10.33 7.66
N ARG A 29 -4.78 10.86 8.89
CA ARG A 29 -3.55 11.50 9.41
C ARG A 29 -2.37 10.54 9.41
N ALA A 30 -2.55 9.31 9.89
CA ALA A 30 -1.49 8.30 9.86
C ALA A 30 -1.05 7.96 8.42
N ARG A 31 -1.97 7.93 7.46
CA ARG A 31 -1.67 7.72 6.04
C ARG A 31 -0.87 8.87 5.47
N VAL A 32 -1.25 10.12 5.76
CA VAL A 32 -0.54 11.33 5.33
C VAL A 32 0.85 11.40 5.94
N ASP A 33 0.99 11.12 7.24
CA ASP A 33 2.29 11.12 7.92
C ASP A 33 3.24 10.09 7.31
N LEU A 34 2.74 8.90 6.98
CA LEU A 34 3.51 7.89 6.25
C LEU A 34 3.86 8.37 4.84
N ALA A 35 2.91 9.01 4.14
CA ALA A 35 3.11 9.52 2.78
C ALA A 35 4.20 10.60 2.72
N ARG A 36 4.44 11.37 3.79
CA ARG A 36 5.55 12.33 3.87
C ARG A 36 6.91 11.67 3.73
N ASN A 37 7.07 10.43 4.22
CA ASN A 37 8.32 9.67 4.14
C ASN A 37 8.42 8.82 2.88
N ALA A 38 7.31 8.64 2.14
CA ALA A 38 7.27 7.79 0.96
C ALA A 38 8.27 8.21 -0.14
N PRO A 39 8.51 9.51 -0.43
CA PRO A 39 9.53 9.90 -1.40
C PRO A 39 10.95 9.48 -1.00
N ALA A 40 11.33 9.66 0.27
CA ALA A 40 12.66 9.30 0.76
C ALA A 40 12.87 7.78 0.73
N ILE A 41 11.86 7.00 1.13
CA ILE A 41 11.88 5.55 1.04
C ILE A 41 11.99 5.10 -0.42
N ARG A 42 11.22 5.73 -1.32
CA ARG A 42 11.27 5.40 -2.75
C ARG A 42 12.65 5.70 -3.33
N ALA A 43 13.24 6.85 -3.03
CA ALA A 43 14.58 7.20 -3.47
C ALA A 43 15.63 6.19 -2.99
N ALA A 44 15.57 5.80 -1.71
CA ALA A 44 16.47 4.79 -1.16
C ALA A 44 16.31 3.41 -1.84
N LEU A 45 15.08 3.01 -2.15
CA LEU A 45 14.80 1.74 -2.83
C LEU A 45 15.16 1.76 -4.33
N HIS A 46 15.20 2.94 -4.96
CA HIS A 46 15.53 3.12 -6.38
C HIS A 46 17.01 3.41 -6.62
N ALA A 47 17.79 3.67 -5.56
CA ALA A 47 19.19 4.01 -5.67
C ALA A 47 20.00 2.92 -6.39
N GLY A 48 20.67 3.28 -7.49
CA GLY A 48 21.47 2.35 -8.29
C GLY A 48 20.68 1.44 -9.23
N ILE A 49 19.37 1.69 -9.40
CA ILE A 49 18.53 0.97 -10.37
C ILE A 49 18.21 1.93 -11.51
N ASP A 50 18.47 1.49 -12.75
CA ASP A 50 18.06 2.24 -13.93
C ASP A 50 16.53 2.23 -14.08
N ASP A 51 15.96 3.33 -14.57
CA ASP A 51 14.52 3.45 -14.76
C ASP A 51 13.95 2.37 -15.69
N ALA A 52 14.68 2.00 -16.75
CA ALA A 52 14.25 0.97 -17.70
C ALA A 52 14.26 -0.42 -17.05
N ASP A 53 15.26 -0.71 -16.22
CA ASP A 53 15.35 -1.95 -15.46
C ASP A 53 14.21 -2.04 -14.43
N TYR A 54 13.98 -0.97 -13.66
CA TYR A 54 12.87 -0.91 -12.71
C TYR A 54 11.51 -1.12 -13.40
N VAL A 55 11.26 -0.42 -14.51
CA VAL A 55 10.02 -0.55 -15.28
C VAL A 55 9.85 -1.98 -15.80
N THR A 56 10.93 -2.60 -16.28
CA THR A 56 10.92 -3.98 -16.75
C THR A 56 10.58 -4.95 -15.61
N THR A 57 11.23 -4.80 -14.46
CA THR A 57 10.95 -5.62 -13.28
C THR A 57 9.50 -5.49 -12.84
N VAL A 58 8.95 -4.27 -12.76
CA VAL A 58 7.55 -4.06 -12.39
C VAL A 58 6.62 -4.72 -13.39
N LYS A 59 6.84 -4.57 -14.70
CA LYS A 59 6.00 -5.23 -15.72
C LYS A 59 6.00 -6.74 -15.60
N VAL A 60 7.17 -7.34 -15.33
CA VAL A 60 7.30 -8.79 -15.09
C VAL A 60 6.53 -9.20 -13.84
N LEU A 61 6.71 -8.49 -12.73
CA LEU A 61 5.98 -8.78 -11.48
C LEU A 61 4.46 -8.68 -11.67
N GLN A 62 3.98 -7.64 -12.35
CA GLN A 62 2.56 -7.49 -12.67
C GLN A 62 2.03 -8.65 -13.52
N ARG A 63 2.85 -9.18 -14.44
CA ARG A 63 2.48 -10.38 -15.21
C ARG A 63 2.43 -11.62 -14.34
N LEU A 64 3.37 -11.80 -13.41
CA LEU A 64 3.35 -12.90 -12.45
C LEU A 64 2.10 -12.86 -11.56
N ILE A 65 1.72 -11.68 -11.06
CA ILE A 65 0.48 -11.50 -10.26
C ILE A 65 -0.74 -11.92 -11.07
N ARG A 66 -0.86 -11.45 -12.33
CA ARG A 66 -1.96 -11.86 -13.22
C ARG A 66 -1.98 -13.36 -13.48
N ASN A 67 -0.83 -13.97 -13.72
CA ASN A 67 -0.72 -15.41 -13.93
C ASN A 67 -1.15 -16.21 -12.69
N ALA A 68 -0.93 -15.66 -11.48
CA ALA A 68 -1.38 -16.24 -10.22
C ALA A 68 -2.87 -15.97 -9.90
N GLY A 69 -3.62 -15.37 -10.83
CA GLY A 69 -5.04 -15.02 -10.64
C GLY A 69 -5.28 -13.75 -9.83
N GLY A 70 -4.23 -13.00 -9.49
CA GLY A 70 -4.36 -11.71 -8.82
C GLY A 70 -4.70 -10.58 -9.80
N THR A 71 -5.32 -9.52 -9.29
CA THR A 71 -5.52 -8.26 -10.01
C THR A 71 -4.42 -7.27 -9.66
N VAL A 72 -4.04 -6.46 -10.65
CA VAL A 72 -3.10 -5.34 -10.48
C VAL A 72 -3.89 -4.08 -10.81
N ALA A 73 -3.85 -3.08 -9.93
CA ALA A 73 -4.47 -1.77 -10.13
C ALA A 73 -3.61 -0.85 -11.01
#